data_AF-A0A925HNI5-F1
#
_entry.id   AF-A0A925HNI5-F1
#
_cell.length_a   1.000
_cell.length_b   1.000
_cell.length_c   1.000
_cell.angle_alpha   90.00
_cell.angle_beta   90.00
_cell.angle_gamma   90.00
#
_symmetry.space_group_name_H-M   'P 1'
#
loop_
_entity.id
_entity.type
_entity.pdbx_description
1 polymer ?
#
loop_
_entity_poly.entity_id
_entity_poly.type
_entity_poly.pdbx_seq_one_letter_code
_entity_poly.pdbx_strand_id
1 'polypeptide(L)' 'LLDRARYEPAVTRGWSALVKAVHPDGMLGWVQRIGDQPGATTAETTEVYGVGALLLAGSEVHALAK' A
#
# COMPACT_ATOMS: atom_id res chain seq x y z
N LEU A 1 19.08 -3.70 10.78
CA LEU A 1 17.87 -4.28 10.14
C LEU A 1 16.89 -4.67 11.23
N LEU A 2 15.58 -4.64 10.96
CA LEU A 2 14.52 -4.94 11.93
C LEU A 2 14.36 -6.46 12.14
N ASP A 3 13.91 -6.88 13.33
CA ASP A 3 13.73 -8.30 13.66
C ASP A 3 12.59 -8.95 12.86
N ARG A 4 12.92 -9.96 12.05
CA ARG A 4 11.94 -10.56 11.14
C ARG A 4 10.72 -11.13 11.89
N ALA A 5 10.95 -11.88 12.96
CA ALA A 5 9.87 -12.52 13.72
C ALA A 5 8.89 -11.48 14.30
N ARG A 6 9.41 -10.32 14.71
CA ARG A 6 8.61 -9.21 15.24
C ARG A 6 7.85 -8.44 14.16
N TYR A 7 8.45 -8.19 12.99
CA TYR A 7 7.91 -7.23 12.01
C TYR A 7 7.24 -7.85 10.79
N GLU A 8 7.65 -9.04 10.35
CA GLU A 8 7.07 -9.72 9.18
C GLU A 8 5.54 -9.90 9.29
N PRO A 9 4.94 -10.26 10.45
CA PRO A 9 3.49 -10.36 10.55
C PRO A 9 2.76 -9.05 10.25
N ALA A 10 3.35 -7.89 10.58
CA ALA A 10 2.77 -6.59 10.27
C ALA A 10 2.88 -6.28 8.77
N VAL A 11 4.02 -6.60 8.14
CA VAL A 11 4.23 -6.45 6.70
C VAL A 11 3.20 -7.27 5.92
N THR A 12 3.00 -8.55 6.27
CA THR A 12 2.04 -9.43 5.59
C THR A 12 0.60 -8.92 5.69
N ARG A 13 0.19 -8.42 6.87
CA ARG A 13 -1.14 -7.80 7.05
C ARG A 13 -1.28 -6.52 6.23
N GLY A 14 -0.27 -5.66 6.23
CA GLY A 14 -0.25 -4.43 5.45
C GLY A 14 -0.34 -4.70 3.95
N TRP A 15 0.49 -5.62 3.43
CA TRP A 15 0.46 -6.03 2.03
C TRP A 15 -0.90 -6.60 1.62
N SER A 16 -1.48 -7.46 2.45
CA SER A 16 -2.82 -8.02 2.20
C SER A 16 -3.90 -6.95 2.11
N ALA A 17 -3.81 -5.87 2.89
CA ALA A 17 -4.73 -4.74 2.82
C ALA A 17 -4.49 -3.90 1.55
N LEU A 18 -3.23 -3.66 1.18
CA LEU A 18 -2.87 -2.92 -0.04
C LEU A 18 -3.36 -3.64 -1.29
N VAL A 19 -3.19 -4.97 -1.39
CA VAL A 19 -3.71 -5.75 -2.52
C VAL A 19 -5.24 -5.65 -2.62
N LYS A 20 -5.96 -5.64 -1.49
CA LYS A 20 -7.42 -5.44 -1.47
C LYS A 20 -7.86 -4.03 -1.85
N ALA A 21 -6.97 -3.04 -1.76
CA ALA A 21 -7.26 -1.67 -2.16
C ALA A 21 -7.10 -1.44 -3.67
N VAL A 22 -6.57 -2.42 -4.41
CA VAL A 22 -6.50 -2.39 -5.86
C VAL A 22 -7.82 -2.91 -6.43
N HIS A 23 -8.45 -2.10 -7.28
CA HIS A 23 -9.69 -2.43 -7.97
C HIS A 23 -9.45 -3.47 -9.07
N PRO A 24 -10.51 -4.14 -9.57
CA PRO A 24 -10.38 -5.14 -10.64
C PRO A 24 -9.74 -4.62 -11.94
N ASP A 25 -9.83 -3.31 -12.20
CA ASP A 25 -9.23 -2.64 -13.36
C ASP A 25 -7.78 -2.19 -13.13
N GLY A 26 -7.22 -2.42 -11.94
CA GLY A 26 -5.86 -2.04 -11.56
C GLY A 26 -5.73 -0.66 -10.90
N MET A 27 -6.83 0.10 -10.74
CA MET A 27 -6.78 1.36 -10.00
C MET A 27 -6.48 1.11 -8.52
N LEU A 28 -5.49 1.82 -7.95
CA LEU A 28 -5.28 1.83 -6.51
C LEU A 28 -6.21 2.86 -5.86
N GLY A 29 -7.15 2.38 -5.05
CA GLY A 29 -8.01 3.21 -4.21
C GLY A 29 -7.37 3.61 -2.89
N TRP A 30 -8.12 4.37 -2.08
CA TRP A 30 -7.73 4.78 -0.74
C TRP A 30 -6.45 5.63 -0.65
N VAL A 31 -6.11 6.35 -1.71
CA VAL A 31 -4.97 7.26 -1.71
C VAL A 31 -5.45 8.66 -1.36
N GLN A 32 -5.10 9.16 -0.17
CA GLN A 32 -5.43 10.51 0.25
C GLN A 32 -4.83 11.53 -0.72
N ARG A 33 -5.61 12.53 -1.14
CA ARG A 33 -5.16 13.63 -2.02
C ARG A 33 -4.26 14.62 -1.30
N ILE A 34 -3.49 15.38 -2.07
CA ILE A 34 -2.66 16.46 -1.54
C ILE A 34 -3.55 17.52 -0.88
N GLY A 35 -3.19 17.92 0.32
CA GLY A 35 -3.90 18.92 1.11
C GLY A 35 -3.04 19.39 2.29
N ASP A 36 -3.48 20.45 2.96
CA ASP A 36 -2.82 21.04 4.12
C ASP A 36 -3.17 20.37 5.45
N GLN A 37 -4.16 19.48 5.44
CA GLN A 37 -4.68 18.77 6.60
C GLN A 37 -5.19 17.36 6.22
N PRO A 38 -5.40 16.45 7.21
CA PRO A 38 -6.01 15.16 6.96
C PRO A 38 -7.37 15.29 6.28
N GLY A 39 -7.54 14.59 5.16
CA GLY A 39 -8.75 14.59 4.36
C GLY A 39 -9.46 13.25 4.37
N ALA A 40 -10.77 13.27 4.08
CA ALA A 40 -11.52 12.04 3.83
C ALA A 40 -10.93 11.32 2.60
N THR A 41 -10.89 9.99 2.67
CA THR A 41 -10.41 9.13 1.58
C THR A 41 -11.41 8.00 1.41
N THR A 42 -11.81 7.71 0.17
CA THR A 42 -12.73 6.64 -0.19
C THR A 42 -12.04 5.60 -1.07
N ALA A 43 -12.74 4.50 -1.39
CA ALA A 43 -12.24 3.48 -2.30
C ALA A 43 -11.93 4.03 -3.70
N GLU A 44 -12.61 5.09 -4.12
CA GLU A 44 -12.46 5.73 -5.44
C GLU A 44 -11.40 6.84 -5.42
N THR A 45 -10.91 7.22 -4.25
CA THR A 45 -9.89 8.28 -4.14
C THR A 45 -8.53 7.70 -4.53
N THR A 46 -7.92 8.26 -5.57
CA THR A 46 -6.62 7.82 -6.10
C THR A 46 -5.72 9.01 -6.43
N GLU A 47 -4.41 8.79 -6.40
CA GLU A 47 -3.39 9.74 -6.83
C GLU A 47 -2.17 8.99 -7.39
N VAL A 48 -1.48 9.61 -8.34
CA VAL A 48 -0.37 8.97 -9.10
C VAL A 48 0.80 8.53 -8.21
N TYR A 49 1.08 9.26 -7.13
CA TYR A 49 2.15 8.89 -6.20
C TYR A 49 1.82 7.64 -5.38
N GLY A 50 0.53 7.34 -5.17
CA GLY A 50 0.10 6.14 -4.46
C GLY A 50 0.49 4.88 -5.23
N VAL A 51 0.36 4.91 -6.55
CA VAL A 51 0.78 3.80 -7.42
C VAL A 51 2.29 3.56 -7.30
N GLY A 52 3.10 4.62 -7.30
CA GLY A 52 4.54 4.52 -7.08
C GLY A 52 4.88 3.87 -5.74
N ALA A 53 4.23 4.31 -4.66
CA ALA A 53 4.42 3.73 -3.33
C ALA A 53 4.01 2.25 -3.26
N LEU A 54 2.91 1.85 -3.90
CA LEU A 54 2.46 0.46 -3.99
C LEU A 54 3.48 -0.42 -4.71
N LEU A 55 4.04 0.06 -5.83
CA LEU A 55 5.04 -0.69 -6.60
C LEU A 55 6.34 -0.89 -5.81
N LEU A 56 6.79 0.13 -5.07
CA LEU A 56 7.92 0.01 -4.15
C LEU A 56 7.66 -0.99 -3.02
N ALA A 57 6.47 -0.95 -2.40
CA ALA A 57 6.11 -1.92 -1.38
C ALA A 57 6.07 -3.35 -1.95
N GLY A 58 5.50 -3.52 -3.14
CA GLY A 58 5.41 -4.81 -3.82
C GLY A 58 6.76 -5.40 -4.18
N SER A 59 7.73 -4.58 -4.62
CA SER A 59 9.09 -5.06 -4.94
C SER A 59 9.80 -5.63 -3.72
N GLU A 60 9.68 -4.97 -2.57
CA GLU A 60 10.30 -5.42 -1.32
C GLU A 60 9.60 -6.66 -0.74
N VAL A 61 8.26 -6.73 -0.81
CA VAL A 61 7.52 -7.94 -0.40
C VAL A 61 7.88 -9.13 -1.28
N HIS A 62 8.03 -8.93 -2.59
CA HIS A 62 8.50 -9.98 -3.51
C HIS A 62 9.91 -10.45 -3.18
N ALA A 63 10.82 -9.52 -2.87
CA ALA A 63 12.17 -9.86 -2.44
C ALA A 63 12.19 -10.61 -1.09
N LEU A 64 11.28 -10.27 -0.17
CA LEU A 64 11.15 -10.92 1.14
C LEU A 64 10.64 -12.37 1.06
N ALA A 65 9.81 -12.67 0.06
CA ALA A 65 9.20 -13.97 -0.17
C ALA A 65 10.11 -14.97 -0.91
N LYS A 66 11.23 -14.50 -1.46
CA LYS A 66 12.29 -15.33 -2.04
C LYS A 66 13.27 -15.79 -0.96
#